data_AF-A0A0M1P0U8-F1
#
_entry.id   AF-A0A0M1P0U8-F1
#
_cell.length_a   1.000
_cell.length_b   1.000
_cell.length_c   1.000
_cell.angle_alpha   90.00
_cell.angle_beta   90.00
_cell.angle_gamma   90.00
#
_symmetry.space_group_name_H-M   'P 1'
#
loop_
_entity.id
_entity.type
_entity.pdbx_description
1 polymer ?
#
loop_
_entity_poly.entity_id
_entity_poly.type
_entity_poly.pdbx_seq_one_letter_code
_entity_poly.pdbx_strand_id
1 'polypeptide(L)'
;MSPIQNMSVRLSQLSNQLTIAGQDGSMEELGMIGNELGQLQTQLENAQAAVTPETSSADRQELVNCRMVLHGMMDAVQDIRTAAAEQYRQVLGENKTVFEQLDETVQQSEYAQAYQHRQLFKQMDQVNQQLRQLDGSMLDAGYQMERGQVIEDDLNGAVTAEGITLGKDDSGTMM
;
A
#
# COMPACT_ATOMS: atom_id res chain seq x y z
N MET A 1 -16.14 -13.40 -7.95
CA MET A 1 -15.38 -12.17 -7.70
C MET A 1 -14.05 -12.61 -7.12
N SER A 2 -12.93 -12.26 -7.74
CA SER A 2 -11.60 -12.70 -7.25
C SER A 2 -11.26 -12.02 -5.92
N PRO A 3 -10.34 -12.59 -5.11
CA PRO A 3 -9.88 -11.93 -3.88
C PRO A 3 -9.37 -10.51 -4.14
N ILE A 4 -8.64 -10.29 -5.24
CA ILE A 4 -8.08 -8.99 -5.60
C ILE A 4 -9.19 -8.01 -6.03
N GLN A 5 -10.22 -8.46 -6.74
CA GLN A 5 -11.40 -7.63 -7.03
C GLN A 5 -12.13 -7.18 -5.75
N ASN A 6 -12.26 -8.08 -4.76
CA ASN A 6 -12.87 -7.72 -3.48
C ASN A 6 -12.04 -6.64 -2.77
N MET A 7 -10.71 -6.81 -2.74
CA MET A 7 -9.80 -5.80 -2.19
C MET A 7 -9.93 -4.43 -2.89
N SER A 8 -10.04 -4.41 -4.22
CA SER A 8 -10.23 -3.19 -5.01
C SER A 8 -11.49 -2.41 -4.59
N VAL A 9 -12.61 -3.12 -4.43
CA VAL A 9 -13.87 -2.54 -3.92
C VAL A 9 -13.70 -2.02 -2.49
N ARG A 10 -13.06 -2.79 -1.61
CA ARG A 10 -12.84 -2.40 -0.22
C ARG A 10 -11.94 -1.18 -0.10
N LEU A 11 -10.85 -1.11 -0.86
CA LEU A 11 -9.96 0.06 -0.89
C LEU A 11 -10.69 1.32 -1.34
N SER A 12 -11.53 1.21 -2.37
CA SER A 12 -12.33 2.34 -2.85
C SER A 12 -13.29 2.85 -1.76
N GLN A 13 -13.88 1.95 -0.97
CA GLN A 13 -14.73 2.32 0.17
C GLN A 13 -13.92 3.00 1.28
N LEU A 14 -12.77 2.41 1.66
CA LEU A 14 -11.88 2.98 2.68
C LEU A 14 -11.34 4.35 2.27
N SER A 15 -11.07 4.57 0.98
CA SER A 15 -10.64 5.87 0.46
C SER A 15 -11.67 6.96 0.72
N ASN A 16 -12.95 6.66 0.48
CA ASN A 16 -14.03 7.61 0.76
C ASN A 16 -14.18 7.85 2.28
N GLN A 17 -14.12 6.79 3.08
CA GLN A 17 -14.23 6.89 4.54
C GLN A 17 -13.07 7.68 5.15
N LEU A 18 -11.85 7.49 4.66
CA LEU A 18 -10.67 8.22 5.12
C LEU A 18 -10.82 9.73 4.96
N THR A 19 -11.36 10.16 3.83
CA THR A 19 -11.58 11.58 3.57
C THR A 19 -12.58 12.18 4.56
N ILE A 20 -13.67 11.46 4.83
CA ILE A 20 -14.71 11.88 5.79
C ILE A 20 -14.15 11.90 7.23
N ALA A 21 -13.56 10.78 7.66
CA ALA A 21 -12.99 10.62 9.00
C ALA A 21 -11.89 11.66 9.29
N GLY A 22 -11.09 12.00 8.27
CA GLY A 22 -10.07 13.02 8.36
C GLY A 22 -10.62 14.44 8.49
N GLN A 23 -11.72 14.75 7.80
CA GLN A 23 -12.40 16.05 7.89
C GLN A 23 -13.11 16.23 9.24
N ASP A 24 -13.76 15.17 9.71
CA ASP A 24 -14.49 15.17 10.99
C ASP A 24 -13.57 15.02 12.20
N GLY A 25 -12.30 14.66 11.99
CA GLY A 25 -11.34 14.37 13.05
C GLY A 25 -11.70 13.13 13.87
N SER A 26 -12.39 12.16 13.25
CA SER A 26 -12.90 10.96 13.92
C SER A 26 -11.78 9.94 14.15
N MET A 27 -11.16 9.96 15.33
CA MET A 27 -10.05 9.05 15.67
C MET A 27 -10.45 7.58 15.64
N GLU A 28 -11.69 7.27 16.01
CA GLU A 28 -12.22 5.90 16.01
C GLU A 28 -12.29 5.35 14.57
N GLU A 29 -12.84 6.13 13.64
CA GLU A 29 -12.93 5.74 12.24
C GLU A 29 -11.56 5.57 11.60
N LEU A 30 -10.60 6.45 11.93
CA LEU A 30 -9.22 6.32 11.46
C LEU A 30 -8.54 5.07 12.00
N GLY A 31 -8.81 4.70 13.25
CA GLY A 31 -8.37 3.43 13.83
C GLY A 31 -8.96 2.21 13.11
N MET A 32 -10.25 2.27 12.77
CA MET A 32 -10.91 1.21 11.98
C MET A 32 -10.30 1.10 10.58
N ILE A 33 -10.07 2.22 9.89
CA ILE A 33 -9.42 2.23 8.57
C ILE A 33 -8.05 1.58 8.66
N GLY A 34 -7.25 1.90 9.68
CA GLY A 34 -5.95 1.29 9.86
C GLY A 34 -6.01 -0.24 10.06
N ASN A 35 -6.99 -0.73 10.82
CA ASN A 35 -7.21 -2.17 10.99
C ASN A 35 -7.62 -2.85 9.68
N GLU A 36 -8.49 -2.21 8.90
CA GLU A 36 -8.96 -2.71 7.61
C GLU A 36 -7.85 -2.77 6.56
N LEU A 37 -6.96 -1.76 6.53
CA LEU A 37 -5.75 -1.80 5.70
C LEU A 37 -4.85 -2.98 6.06
N GLY A 38 -4.70 -3.28 7.36
CA GLY A 38 -3.97 -4.47 7.81
C GLY A 38 -4.62 -5.78 7.37
N GLN A 39 -5.96 -5.87 7.38
CA GLN A 39 -6.67 -7.04 6.87
C GLN A 39 -6.48 -7.22 5.36
N LEU A 40 -6.48 -6.13 4.59
CA LEU A 40 -6.21 -6.16 3.15
C LEU A 40 -4.80 -6.67 2.84
N GLN A 41 -3.81 -6.33 3.67
CA GLN A 41 -2.47 -6.90 3.54
C GLN A 41 -2.47 -8.42 3.71
N THR A 42 -3.10 -8.94 4.77
CA THR A 42 -3.23 -10.40 4.97
C THR A 42 -4.01 -11.07 3.83
N GLN A 43 -5.05 -10.42 3.30
CA GLN A 43 -5.79 -10.93 2.15
C GLN A 43 -4.92 -11.00 0.89
N LEU A 44 -4.08 -9.99 0.66
CA LEU A 44 -3.14 -9.96 -0.45
C LEU A 44 -2.12 -11.11 -0.37
N GLU A 45 -1.56 -11.34 0.80
CA GLU A 45 -0.60 -12.44 1.04
C GLU A 45 -1.23 -13.80 0.74
N ASN A 46 -2.47 -14.02 1.19
CA ASN A 46 -3.22 -15.24 0.90
C ASN A 46 -3.58 -15.37 -0.59
N ALA A 47 -3.96 -14.26 -1.23
CA ALA A 47 -4.28 -14.24 -2.65
C ALA A 47 -3.04 -14.58 -3.49
N GLN A 48 -1.87 -14.03 -3.15
CA GLN A 48 -0.59 -14.35 -3.79
C GLN A 48 -0.26 -15.84 -3.73
N ALA A 49 -0.46 -16.48 -2.58
CA ALA A 49 -0.21 -17.92 -2.43
C ALA A 49 -1.14 -18.80 -3.30
N ALA A 50 -2.27 -18.26 -3.74
CA ALA A 50 -3.30 -18.97 -4.50
C ALA A 50 -3.33 -18.62 -5.99
N VAL A 51 -2.42 -17.77 -6.50
CA VAL A 51 -2.44 -17.35 -7.91
C VAL A 51 -2.15 -18.51 -8.84
N THR A 52 -2.99 -18.68 -9.87
CA THR A 52 -2.69 -19.50 -11.04
C THR A 52 -2.36 -18.61 -12.25
N PRO A 53 -1.59 -19.11 -13.23
CA PRO A 53 -1.21 -18.37 -14.44
C PRO A 53 -2.41 -17.87 -15.27
N GLU A 54 -3.52 -18.60 -15.21
CA GLU A 54 -4.77 -18.35 -15.96
C GLU A 54 -5.57 -17.15 -15.41
N THR A 55 -5.43 -16.82 -14.12
CA THR A 55 -6.13 -15.66 -13.51
C THR A 55 -5.28 -14.39 -13.50
N SER A 56 -3.99 -14.49 -13.85
CA SER A 56 -3.01 -13.43 -13.55
C SER A 56 -3.24 -12.11 -14.31
N SER A 57 -3.81 -12.11 -15.53
CA SER A 57 -3.92 -10.86 -16.29
C SER A 57 -5.00 -9.92 -15.74
N ALA A 58 -6.17 -10.45 -15.40
CA ALA A 58 -7.25 -9.66 -14.81
C ALA A 58 -6.89 -9.21 -13.39
N ASP A 59 -6.31 -10.11 -12.60
CA ASP A 59 -5.86 -9.82 -11.25
C ASP A 59 -4.72 -8.79 -11.22
N ARG A 60 -3.78 -8.82 -12.19
CA ARG A 60 -2.75 -7.76 -12.33
C ARG A 60 -3.35 -6.40 -12.63
N GLN A 61 -4.34 -6.33 -13.52
CA GLN A 61 -5.01 -5.05 -13.81
C GLN A 61 -5.72 -4.52 -12.56
N GLU A 62 -6.34 -5.40 -11.77
CA GLU A 62 -6.97 -5.00 -10.51
C GLU A 62 -5.95 -4.57 -9.45
N LEU A 63 -4.77 -5.19 -9.38
CA LEU A 63 -3.68 -4.68 -8.52
C LEU A 63 -3.23 -3.29 -8.92
N VAL A 64 -3.14 -3.00 -10.22
CA VAL A 64 -2.84 -1.63 -10.70
C VAL A 64 -3.93 -0.66 -10.24
N ASN A 65 -5.21 -1.03 -10.34
CA ASN A 65 -6.33 -0.22 -9.87
C ASN A 65 -6.25 0.04 -8.35
N CYS A 66 -6.01 -1.00 -7.56
CA CYS A 66 -5.80 -0.89 -6.11
C CYS A 66 -4.69 0.11 -5.78
N ARG A 67 -3.55 0.03 -6.49
CA ARG A 67 -2.42 0.94 -6.27
C ARG A 67 -2.74 2.38 -6.63
N MET A 68 -3.50 2.62 -7.71
CA MET A 68 -3.98 3.98 -8.03
C MET A 68 -4.84 4.56 -6.88
N VAL A 69 -5.73 3.74 -6.30
CA VAL A 69 -6.54 4.16 -5.15
C VAL A 69 -5.66 4.42 -3.93
N LEU A 70 -4.67 3.56 -3.64
CA LEU A 70 -3.73 3.77 -2.54
C LEU A 70 -2.94 5.06 -2.67
N HIS A 71 -2.50 5.43 -3.88
CA HIS A 71 -1.84 6.71 -4.12
C HIS A 71 -2.78 7.89 -3.83
N GLY A 72 -4.03 7.84 -4.30
CA GLY A 72 -5.03 8.85 -3.95
C GLY A 72 -5.30 8.96 -2.45
N MET A 73 -5.34 7.83 -1.74
CA MET A 73 -5.45 7.82 -0.28
C MET A 73 -4.22 8.46 0.38
N MET A 74 -3.00 8.15 -0.07
CA MET A 74 -1.78 8.75 0.46
C MET A 74 -1.73 10.26 0.27
N ASP A 75 -2.19 10.76 -0.87
CA ASP A 75 -2.32 12.20 -1.13
C ASP A 75 -3.33 12.84 -0.16
N ALA A 76 -4.51 12.23 0.00
CA ALA A 76 -5.51 12.71 0.95
C ALA A 76 -4.99 12.72 2.41
N VAL A 77 -4.28 11.66 2.83
CA VAL A 77 -3.62 11.62 4.14
C VAL A 77 -2.62 12.77 4.29
N GLN A 78 -1.83 13.05 3.26
CA GLN A 78 -0.83 14.11 3.30
C GLN A 78 -1.47 15.50 3.42
N ASP A 79 -2.58 15.74 2.71
CA ASP A 79 -3.35 16.97 2.81
C ASP A 79 -3.91 17.16 4.23
N ILE A 80 -4.53 16.11 4.79
CA ILE A 80 -5.10 16.16 6.15
C ILE A 80 -4.00 16.37 7.19
N ARG A 81 -2.85 15.71 7.07
CA ARG A 81 -1.69 15.93 7.97
C ARG A 81 -1.19 17.36 7.90
N THR A 82 -1.12 17.92 6.70
CA THR A 82 -0.68 19.31 6.50
C THR A 82 -1.64 20.27 7.18
N ALA A 83 -2.95 20.09 6.97
CA ALA A 83 -3.99 20.88 7.62
C ALA A 83 -3.96 20.75 9.15
N ALA A 84 -3.88 19.53 9.68
CA ALA A 84 -3.80 19.29 11.13
C ALA A 84 -2.55 19.94 11.75
N ALA A 85 -1.40 19.86 11.08
CA ALA A 85 -0.17 20.48 11.55
C ALA A 85 -0.24 22.02 11.52
N GLU A 86 -0.94 22.59 10.53
CA GLU A 86 -1.18 24.04 10.47
C GLU A 86 -2.14 24.49 11.58
N GLN A 87 -3.27 23.81 11.75
CA GLN A 87 -4.23 24.09 12.83
C GLN A 87 -3.58 23.95 14.21
N TYR A 88 -2.77 22.92 14.44
CA TYR A 88 -1.98 22.75 15.66
C TYR A 88 -1.10 23.97 15.96
N ARG A 89 -0.40 24.49 14.95
CA ARG A 89 0.45 25.68 15.09
C ARG A 89 -0.38 26.94 15.35
N GLN A 90 -1.51 27.10 14.66
CA GLN A 90 -2.39 28.25 14.83
C GLN A 90 -3.01 28.30 16.22
N VAL A 91 -3.49 27.17 16.73
CA VAL A 91 -4.12 27.08 18.07
C VAL A 91 -3.11 27.34 19.17
N LEU A 92 -1.89 26.81 19.07
CA LEU A 92 -0.88 26.97 20.12
C LEU A 92 -0.14 28.31 20.05
N GLY A 93 0.15 28.82 18.86
CA GLY A 93 0.94 30.04 18.68
C GLY A 93 2.22 30.01 19.52
N GLU A 94 2.39 31.02 20.37
CA GLU A 94 3.54 31.16 21.28
C GLU A 94 3.56 30.13 22.42
N ASN A 95 2.41 29.55 22.77
CA ASN A 95 2.26 28.59 23.87
C ASN A 95 2.73 27.18 23.51
N LYS A 96 3.20 26.94 22.28
CA LYS A 96 3.62 25.61 21.81
C LYS A 96 4.64 24.95 22.73
N THR A 97 5.69 25.67 23.11
CA THR A 97 6.75 25.14 23.98
C THR A 97 6.23 24.76 25.35
N VAL A 98 5.30 25.57 25.89
CA VAL A 98 4.66 25.29 27.18
C VAL A 98 3.81 24.03 27.06
N PHE A 99 2.95 23.96 26.05
CA PHE A 99 2.11 22.79 25.78
C PHE A 99 2.91 21.48 25.66
N GLU A 100 4.02 21.50 24.92
CA GLU A 100 4.84 20.30 24.69
C GLU A 100 5.57 19.79 25.95
N GLN A 101 5.67 20.62 26.99
CA GLN A 101 6.22 20.27 28.31
C GLN A 101 5.18 19.79 29.31
N LEU A 102 3.88 19.99 29.03
CA LEU A 102 2.81 19.53 29.91
C LEU A 102 2.63 18.01 29.80
N ASP A 103 2.16 17.40 30.88
CA ASP A 103 1.70 16.00 30.85
C ASP A 103 0.48 15.83 29.96
N GLU A 104 0.29 14.62 29.43
CA GLU A 104 -0.76 14.32 28.43
C GLU A 104 -2.18 14.63 28.95
N THR A 105 -2.46 14.35 30.22
CA THR A 105 -3.75 14.66 30.83
C THR A 105 -4.03 16.16 30.84
N VAL A 106 -3.02 16.98 31.12
CA VAL A 106 -3.14 18.44 31.14
C VAL A 106 -3.25 18.99 29.71
N GLN A 107 -2.49 18.44 28.76
CA GLN A 107 -2.63 18.76 27.34
C GLN A 107 -4.07 18.52 26.86
N GLN A 108 -4.66 17.38 27.22
CA GLN A 108 -6.01 17.02 26.82
C GLN A 108 -7.08 17.92 27.46
N SER A 109 -6.92 18.28 28.74
CA SER A 109 -7.93 19.07 29.46
C SER A 109 -7.85 20.57 29.16
N GLU A 110 -6.64 21.15 29.15
CA GLU A 110 -6.45 22.60 29.02
C GLU A 110 -6.28 23.05 27.57
N TYR A 111 -5.75 22.19 26.70
CA TYR A 111 -5.46 22.48 25.30
C TYR A 111 -6.13 21.48 24.36
N ALA A 112 -7.40 21.16 24.64
CA ALA A 112 -8.14 20.09 23.96
C ALA A 112 -8.07 20.15 22.42
N GLN A 113 -8.20 21.33 21.81
CA GLN A 113 -8.11 21.50 20.35
C GLN A 113 -6.71 21.20 19.82
N ALA A 114 -5.67 21.76 20.42
CA ALA A 114 -4.28 21.48 20.02
C ALA A 114 -3.95 19.99 20.19
N TYR A 115 -4.41 19.40 21.29
CA TYR A 115 -4.27 17.97 21.53
C TYR A 115 -4.95 17.15 20.43
N GLN A 116 -6.19 17.47 20.06
CA GLN A 116 -6.92 16.79 18.98
C GLN A 116 -6.18 16.88 17.64
N HIS A 117 -5.71 18.06 17.22
CA HIS A 117 -4.95 18.21 15.97
C HIS A 117 -3.64 17.42 15.99
N ARG A 118 -2.96 17.37 17.15
CA ARG A 118 -1.76 16.56 17.34
C ARG A 118 -2.05 15.07 17.20
N GLN A 119 -3.15 14.59 17.79
CA GLN A 119 -3.54 13.18 17.68
C GLN A 119 -3.95 12.84 16.24
N LEU A 120 -4.72 13.70 15.56
CA LEU A 120 -5.06 13.53 14.15
C LEU A 120 -3.81 13.37 13.28
N PHE A 121 -2.83 14.26 13.48
CA PHE A 121 -1.56 14.20 12.76
C PHE A 121 -0.83 12.86 12.96
N LYS A 122 -0.75 12.39 14.21
CA LYS A 122 -0.11 11.10 14.54
C LYS A 122 -0.86 9.92 13.94
N GLN A 123 -2.19 9.92 14.03
CA GLN A 123 -3.02 8.84 13.49
C GLN A 123 -2.90 8.75 11.98
N MET A 124 -2.90 9.89 11.31
CA MET A 124 -2.69 9.97 9.86
C MET A 124 -1.28 9.52 9.45
N ASP A 125 -0.26 9.76 10.28
CA ASP A 125 1.07 9.22 10.04
C ASP A 125 1.08 7.69 10.06
N GLN A 126 0.36 7.07 11.00
CA GLN A 126 0.21 5.62 11.07
C GLN A 126 -0.54 5.07 9.85
N VAL A 127 -1.65 5.70 9.47
CA VAL A 127 -2.41 5.30 8.26
C VAL A 127 -1.52 5.40 7.01
N ASN A 128 -0.74 6.48 6.85
CA ASN A 128 0.21 6.63 5.74
C ASN A 128 1.25 5.50 5.71
N GLN A 129 1.78 5.09 6.87
CA GLN A 129 2.73 3.99 6.93
C GLN A 129 2.10 2.67 6.47
N GLN A 130 0.87 2.39 6.90
CA GLN A 130 0.13 1.19 6.48
C GLN A 130 -0.19 1.20 4.98
N LEU A 131 -0.61 2.36 4.44
CA LEU A 131 -0.84 2.52 3.00
C LEU A 131 0.43 2.23 2.18
N ARG A 132 1.59 2.71 2.62
CA ARG A 132 2.88 2.47 1.96
C ARG A 132 3.31 1.00 2.03
N GLN A 133 3.09 0.35 3.17
CA GLN A 133 3.36 -1.08 3.32
C GLN A 133 2.47 -1.91 2.38
N LEU A 134 1.18 -1.56 2.29
CA LEU A 134 0.25 -2.23 1.40
C LEU A 134 0.59 -1.98 -0.08
N ASP A 135 0.95 -0.75 -0.47
CA ASP A 135 1.40 -0.45 -1.85
C ASP A 135 2.65 -1.23 -2.23
N GLY A 136 3.64 -1.30 -1.33
CA GLY A 136 4.84 -2.13 -1.53
C GLY A 136 4.49 -3.61 -1.71
N SER A 137 3.62 -4.14 -0.84
CA SER A 137 3.16 -5.53 -0.92
C SER A 137 2.41 -5.82 -2.23
N MET A 138 1.63 -4.86 -2.74
CA MET A 138 0.93 -5.00 -4.03
C MET A 138 1.88 -4.97 -5.23
N LEU A 139 2.94 -4.18 -5.15
CA LEU A 139 3.99 -4.15 -6.17
C LEU A 139 4.73 -5.50 -6.22
N ASP A 140 5.10 -6.03 -5.06
CA ASP A 140 5.73 -7.35 -4.95
C ASP A 140 4.79 -8.45 -5.48
N ALA A 141 3.51 -8.40 -5.09
CA ALA A 141 2.49 -9.33 -5.60
C ALA A 141 2.41 -9.31 -7.12
N GLY A 142 2.33 -8.12 -7.72
CA GLY A 142 2.26 -7.94 -9.17
C GLY A 142 3.49 -8.54 -9.88
N TYR A 143 4.69 -8.36 -9.30
CA TYR A 143 5.93 -8.91 -9.83
C TYR A 143 5.97 -10.43 -9.80
N GLN A 144 5.52 -11.05 -8.70
CA GLN A 144 5.45 -12.51 -8.59
C GLN A 144 4.47 -13.11 -9.60
N MET A 145 3.32 -12.45 -9.81
CA MET A 145 2.33 -12.86 -10.80
C MET A 145 2.86 -12.78 -12.24
N GLU A 146 3.69 -11.78 -12.55
CA GLU A 146 4.33 -11.65 -13.85
C GLU A 146 5.36 -12.77 -14.10
N ARG A 147 6.21 -13.08 -13.11
CA ARG A 147 7.20 -14.17 -13.23
C ARG A 147 6.57 -15.55 -13.38
N GLY A 148 5.46 -15.82 -12.69
CA GLY A 148 4.75 -17.10 -12.81
C GLY A 148 4.28 -17.39 -14.23
N GLN A 149 3.90 -16.36 -15.00
CA GLN A 149 3.52 -16.53 -16.41
C GLN A 149 4.70 -16.81 -17.34
N VAL A 150 5.84 -16.14 -17.14
CA VAL A 150 7.01 -16.29 -18.03
C VAL A 150 7.56 -17.72 -17.99
N ILE A 151 7.51 -18.39 -16.83
CA ILE A 151 8.00 -19.76 -16.68
C ILE A 151 7.11 -20.78 -17.42
N GLU A 152 5.81 -20.54 -17.54
CA GLU A 152 4.91 -21.44 -18.31
C GLU A 152 4.96 -21.17 -19.82
N ASP A 153 5.09 -19.91 -20.25
CA ASP A 153 5.20 -19.59 -21.68
C ASP A 153 6.52 -20.15 -22.27
N ASP A 154 7.60 -20.18 -21.48
CA ASP A 154 8.88 -20.78 -21.87
C ASP A 154 8.84 -22.33 -21.89
N LEU A 155 7.89 -22.96 -21.18
CA LEU A 155 7.63 -24.41 -21.23
C LEU A 155 6.69 -24.82 -22.37
N ASN A 156 5.81 -23.93 -22.84
CA ASN A 156 5.01 -24.12 -24.06
C ASN A 156 5.79 -23.75 -25.33
N GLY A 157 6.84 -22.94 -25.20
CA GLY A 157 7.87 -22.73 -26.21
C GLY A 157 8.96 -23.79 -26.14
N ALA A 158 8.63 -25.07 -26.27
CA ALA A 158 9.63 -26.12 -26.48
C ALA A 158 10.43 -25.82 -27.76
N VAL A 159 11.49 -25.03 -27.64
CA VAL A 159 12.65 -25.14 -28.51
C VAL A 159 13.12 -26.57 -28.30
N THR A 160 12.88 -27.41 -29.31
CA THR A 160 13.46 -28.74 -29.37
C THR A 160 14.95 -28.59 -29.13
N ALA A 161 15.41 -29.08 -27.98
CA ALA A 161 16.80 -29.21 -27.66
C ALA A 161 17.41 -30.32 -28.54
N GLU A 162 17.54 -30.04 -29.83
CA GLU A 162 18.39 -30.80 -30.75
C GLU A 162 19.36 -29.80 -31.37
N GLY A 163 20.55 -29.72 -30.80
CA GLY A 163 21.61 -28.89 -31.36
C GLY A 163 22.80 -28.56 -30.46
N ILE A 164 22.87 -29.07 -29.23
CA ILE A 164 24.08 -28.93 -28.41
C ILE A 164 24.71 -30.30 -28.20
N THR A 165 25.39 -30.81 -29.22
CA THR A 165 26.59 -31.66 -29.10
C THR A 165 27.21 -31.87 -30.47
N LEU A 166 28.26 -31.09 -30.77
CA LEU A 166 29.47 -31.55 -31.47
C LEU A 166 30.45 -30.38 -31.33
N GLY A 167 31.32 -30.37 -30.32
CA GLY A 167 32.44 -31.30 -30.32
C GLY A 167 33.41 -30.87 -31.41
N LYS A 168 34.28 -29.92 -31.08
CA LYS A 168 35.53 -29.66 -31.80
C LYS A 168 36.17 -31.01 -32.15
N ASP A 169 36.44 -31.25 -33.42
CA ASP A 169 37.68 -31.93 -33.75
C ASP A 169 38.31 -31.43 -35.04
N ASP A 170 39.62 -31.35 -34.91
CA ASP A 170 40.61 -30.73 -35.76
C ASP A 170 40.90 -31.64 -36.96
N SER A 171 40.81 -31.14 -38.19
CA SER A 171 41.42 -31.78 -39.37
C SER A 171 41.51 -30.82 -40.54
N GLY A 172 42.72 -30.25 -40.70
CA GLY A 172 43.50 -30.49 -41.91
C GLY A 172 43.07 -29.74 -43.18
N THR A 173 43.79 -28.65 -43.44
CA THR A 173 43.99 -27.97 -44.72
C THR A 173 44.05 -28.91 -45.93
N MET A 174 43.34 -28.52 -47.00
CA MET A 174 43.33 -29.16 -48.32
C MET A 174 44.68 -29.07 -49.03
N MET A 175 44.91 -30.02 -49.95
CA MET A 175 45.91 -29.92 -51.03
C MET A 175 45.74 -28.64 -51.87
#